data_AF-A0A3D2F920-F1
#
_entry.id   AF-A0A3D2F920-F1
#
_cell.length_a   1.000
_cell.length_b   1.000
_cell.length_c   1.000
_cell.angle_alpha   90.00
_cell.angle_beta   90.00
_cell.angle_gamma   90.00
#
_symmetry.space_group_name_H-M   'P 1'
#
loop_
_entity.id
_entity.type
_entity.pdbx_description
1 polymer ?
#
loop_
_entity_poly.entity_id
_entity_poly.type
_entity_poly.pdbx_seq_one_letter_code
_entity_poly.pdbx_strand_id
1 'polypeptide(L)'
;MLKLAIVLLAVPLFTVACMANVVTGADGDIETFDIAANTASCQGVAPMRCLIVNGQLFYDPIDGYEHVEDQSAKICTIASPRSEPLPADVGSHEYRRVRCD
;
A
#
# COMPACT_ATOMS: atom_id res chain seq x y z
N MET A 1 -56.38 43.93 26.04
CA MET A 1 -55.87 44.23 24.69
C MET A 1 -54.90 43.13 24.27
N LEU A 2 -55.14 42.54 23.11
CA LEU A 2 -54.50 41.37 22.51
C LEU A 2 -53.23 41.77 21.72
N LYS A 3 -52.19 40.92 21.76
CA LYS A 3 -51.17 40.63 20.71
C LYS A 3 -50.09 39.74 21.35
N LEU A 4 -50.07 38.41 21.17
CA LEU A 4 -49.79 37.57 19.98
C LEU A 4 -48.32 37.64 19.48
N ALA A 5 -47.59 36.58 19.83
CA ALA A 5 -46.52 35.83 19.13
C ALA A 5 -45.31 36.55 18.48
N ILE A 6 -44.11 35.96 18.65
CA ILE A 6 -43.43 35.12 17.63
C ILE A 6 -42.18 34.49 18.24
N VAL A 7 -42.07 33.17 18.05
CA VAL A 7 -40.97 32.27 18.41
C VAL A 7 -39.85 32.42 17.38
N LEU A 8 -38.59 32.46 17.83
CA LEU A 8 -37.42 32.16 17.00
C LEU A 8 -36.46 31.26 17.80
N LEU A 9 -36.59 29.96 17.58
CA LEU A 9 -35.65 28.92 17.97
C LEU A 9 -34.42 29.00 17.06
N ALA A 10 -33.26 29.32 17.62
CA ALA A 10 -31.98 29.18 16.92
C ALA A 10 -31.32 27.85 17.36
N VAL A 11 -31.40 26.83 16.49
CA VAL A 11 -30.68 25.56 16.65
C VAL A 11 -29.35 25.68 15.91
N PRO A 12 -28.18 25.61 16.56
CA PRO A 12 -26.91 25.57 15.85
C PRO A 12 -26.70 24.17 15.27
N LEU A 13 -26.74 24.07 13.94
CA LEU A 13 -26.31 22.91 13.17
C LEU A 13 -24.79 22.75 13.33
N PHE A 14 -24.37 21.82 14.20
CA PHE A 14 -23.00 21.32 14.20
C PHE A 14 -22.84 20.35 13.02
N THR A 15 -22.31 20.85 11.91
CA THR A 15 -21.90 20.03 10.78
C THR A 15 -20.60 19.31 11.13
N VAL A 16 -20.69 18.00 11.41
CA VAL A 16 -19.53 17.11 11.49
C VAL A 16 -18.94 16.97 10.09
N ALA A 17 -17.79 17.60 9.84
CA ALA A 17 -17.01 17.42 8.63
C ALA A 17 -16.16 16.14 8.78
N CYS A 18 -16.59 15.03 8.17
CA CYS A 18 -15.71 13.90 7.91
C CYS A 18 -14.69 14.32 6.85
N MET A 19 -13.50 14.73 7.28
CA MET A 19 -12.35 14.85 6.38
C MET A 19 -11.94 13.42 5.99
N ALA A 20 -12.34 13.00 4.78
CA ALA A 20 -11.76 11.82 4.16
C ALA A 20 -10.29 12.15 3.87
N ASN A 21 -9.38 11.58 4.67
CA ASN A 21 -7.97 11.54 4.34
C ASN A 21 -7.81 10.66 3.10
N VAL A 22 -7.86 11.28 1.92
CA VAL A 22 -7.48 10.64 0.66
C VAL A 22 -5.96 10.54 0.71
N VAL A 23 -5.45 9.37 1.05
CA VAL A 23 -4.02 9.06 0.90
C VAL A 23 -3.76 8.97 -0.60
N THR A 24 -3.33 10.06 -1.20
CA THR A 24 -2.80 10.08 -2.57
C THR A 24 -1.46 9.35 -2.56
N GLY A 25 -1.51 8.03 -2.76
CA GLY A 25 -0.33 7.21 -3.01
C GLY A 25 0.11 7.40 -4.46
N ALA A 26 1.41 7.59 -4.64
CA ALA A 26 2.11 7.82 -5.91
C ALA A 26 1.54 7.03 -7.11
N ASP A 27 1.32 7.74 -8.22
CA ASP A 27 1.00 7.20 -9.55
C ASP A 27 2.15 6.29 -10.04
N GLY A 28 2.11 5.02 -9.67
CA GLY A 28 2.81 3.97 -10.40
C GLY A 28 1.78 2.95 -10.90
N ASP A 29 2.07 2.34 -12.04
CA ASP A 29 1.16 1.35 -12.61
C ASP A 29 0.95 0.20 -11.63
N ILE A 30 -0.31 -0.17 -11.41
CA ILE A 30 -0.65 -1.28 -10.52
C ILE A 30 -0.30 -2.59 -11.24
N GLU A 31 0.62 -3.35 -10.65
CA GLU A 31 1.02 -4.67 -11.14
C GLU A 31 0.51 -5.77 -10.22
N THR A 32 0.04 -6.87 -10.83
CA THR A 32 -0.32 -8.08 -10.08
C THR A 32 0.89 -8.99 -9.95
N PHE A 33 1.21 -9.36 -8.71
CA PHE A 33 2.26 -10.31 -8.38
C PHE A 33 1.65 -11.65 -7.99
N ASP A 34 2.03 -12.71 -8.69
CA ASP A 34 1.77 -14.11 -8.30
C ASP A 34 2.95 -14.65 -7.50
N ILE A 35 2.75 -14.79 -6.19
CA ILE A 35 3.77 -15.20 -5.24
C ILE A 35 3.60 -16.70 -4.96
N ALA A 36 4.65 -17.48 -5.22
CA ALA A 36 4.65 -18.91 -4.93
C ALA A 36 4.53 -19.18 -3.42
N ALA A 37 4.11 -20.41 -3.09
CA ALA A 37 3.95 -20.84 -1.70
C ALA A 37 5.28 -20.99 -0.95
N ASN A 38 6.36 -21.24 -1.67
CA ASN A 38 7.69 -21.45 -1.11
C ASN A 38 8.64 -20.32 -1.50
N THR A 39 9.61 -20.03 -0.63
CA THR A 39 10.78 -19.23 -0.99
C THR A 39 11.86 -20.07 -1.70
N ALA A 40 12.90 -19.41 -2.18
CA ALA A 40 14.12 -20.06 -2.69
C ALA A 40 15.38 -19.40 -2.14
N SER A 41 16.47 -20.17 -2.07
CA SER A 41 17.77 -19.65 -1.63
C SER A 41 18.31 -18.68 -2.68
N CYS A 42 18.76 -17.52 -2.22
CA CYS A 42 19.28 -16.45 -3.07
C CYS A 42 20.35 -15.65 -2.33
N GLN A 43 20.98 -14.70 -3.03
CA GLN A 43 22.10 -13.91 -2.52
C GLN A 43 21.79 -12.41 -2.61
N GLY A 44 21.66 -11.74 -1.47
CA GLY A 44 21.74 -10.27 -1.35
C GLY A 44 23.13 -9.86 -0.84
N VAL A 45 23.17 -8.94 0.11
CA VAL A 45 24.39 -8.64 0.91
C VAL A 45 24.91 -9.91 1.62
N ALA A 46 24.00 -10.82 1.98
CA ALA A 46 24.30 -12.12 2.58
C ALA A 46 23.35 -13.20 1.98
N PRO A 47 23.68 -14.50 2.15
CA PRO A 47 22.75 -15.58 1.80
C PRO A 47 21.41 -15.41 2.52
N MET A 48 20.31 -15.52 1.78
CA MET A 48 18.96 -15.31 2.29
C MET A 48 17.93 -16.16 1.53
N ARG A 49 16.65 -15.99 1.88
CA ARG A 49 15.50 -16.60 1.20
C ARG A 49 14.73 -15.50 0.47
N CYS A 50 14.50 -15.69 -0.82
CA CYS A 50 13.78 -14.75 -1.68
C CYS A 50 12.39 -15.28 -2.02
N LEU A 51 11.47 -14.36 -2.28
CA LEU A 51 10.17 -14.70 -2.85
C LEU A 51 10.37 -15.22 -4.29
N ILE A 52 9.38 -15.99 -4.76
CA ILE A 52 9.26 -16.34 -6.17
C ILE A 52 8.01 -15.63 -6.68
N VAL A 53 8.21 -14.54 -7.41
CA VAL A 53 7.15 -13.69 -7.97
C VAL A 53 7.07 -13.94 -9.47
N ASN A 54 5.88 -14.28 -9.98
CA ASN A 54 5.65 -14.57 -11.40
C ASN A 54 6.63 -15.64 -11.95
N GLY A 55 7.04 -16.59 -11.10
CA GLY A 55 8.00 -17.65 -11.43
C GLY A 55 9.48 -17.25 -11.38
N GLN A 56 9.81 -16.04 -10.93
CA GLN A 56 11.18 -15.53 -10.87
C GLN A 56 11.59 -15.14 -9.44
N LEU A 57 12.89 -15.22 -9.13
CA LEU A 57 13.40 -14.78 -7.83
C LEU A 57 13.19 -13.28 -7.66
N PHE A 58 12.61 -12.90 -6.52
CA PHE A 58 12.35 -11.52 -6.15
C PHE A 58 13.02 -11.22 -4.82
N TYR A 59 13.96 -10.29 -4.86
CA TYR A 59 14.92 -10.01 -3.79
C TYR A 59 14.45 -8.92 -2.85
N ASP A 60 13.74 -7.93 -3.37
CA ASP A 60 13.27 -6.78 -2.61
C ASP A 60 12.11 -7.17 -1.67
N PRO A 61 12.00 -6.51 -0.50
CA PRO A 61 10.78 -6.59 0.29
C PRO A 61 9.63 -5.88 -0.43
N ILE A 62 8.40 -6.29 -0.11
CA ILE A 62 7.18 -5.62 -0.55
C ILE A 62 6.50 -5.05 0.70
N ASP A 63 6.49 -3.73 0.83
CA ASP A 63 5.86 -3.07 1.97
C ASP A 63 4.37 -3.44 2.07
N GLY A 64 3.90 -3.74 3.28
CA GLY A 64 2.54 -4.24 3.53
C GLY A 64 2.27 -5.70 3.11
N TYR A 65 3.30 -6.46 2.74
CA TYR A 65 3.19 -7.90 2.49
C TYR A 65 4.20 -8.70 3.33
N GLU A 66 3.68 -9.67 4.08
CA GLU A 66 4.46 -10.67 4.80
C GLU A 66 4.15 -12.05 4.20
N HIS A 67 5.20 -12.76 3.83
CA HIS A 67 5.04 -14.10 3.25
C HIS A 67 4.85 -15.15 4.34
N VAL A 68 3.92 -16.08 4.08
CA VAL A 68 3.70 -17.24 4.92
C VAL A 68 4.06 -18.46 4.08
N GLU A 69 5.10 -19.19 4.50
CA GLU A 69 5.54 -20.41 3.80
C GLU A 69 4.38 -21.42 3.70
N ASP A 70 4.41 -22.19 2.62
CA ASP A 70 3.37 -23.13 2.18
C ASP A 70 2.04 -22.47 1.77
N GLN A 71 1.99 -21.14 1.64
CA GLN A 71 0.80 -20.40 1.16
C GLN A 71 1.14 -19.49 -0.02
N SER A 72 0.58 -19.79 -1.19
CA SER A 72 0.68 -18.88 -2.34
C SER A 72 -0.21 -17.66 -2.15
N ALA A 73 0.17 -16.54 -2.76
CA ALA A 73 -0.59 -15.30 -2.69
C ALA A 73 -0.62 -14.61 -4.05
N LYS A 74 -1.72 -13.91 -4.33
CA LYS A 74 -1.82 -12.95 -5.43
C LYS A 74 -2.08 -11.58 -4.83
N ILE A 75 -1.20 -10.62 -5.09
CA ILE A 75 -1.31 -9.25 -4.55
C ILE A 75 -1.17 -8.21 -5.66
N CYS A 76 -1.69 -7.02 -5.45
CA CYS A 76 -1.42 -5.87 -6.29
C CYS A 76 -0.36 -4.99 -5.65
N THR A 77 0.56 -4.49 -6.47
CA THR A 77 1.72 -3.72 -6.04
C THR A 77 1.89 -2.50 -6.90
N ILE A 78 2.49 -1.47 -6.32
CA ILE A 78 3.03 -0.32 -7.05
C ILE A 78 4.53 -0.32 -6.83
N ALA A 79 5.28 -0.18 -7.93
CA ALA A 79 6.70 0.12 -7.89
C ALA A 79 6.89 1.64 -7.89
N SER A 80 7.80 2.14 -7.06
CA SER A 80 8.19 3.55 -7.04
C SER A 80 9.71 3.68 -7.14
N PRO A 81 10.22 4.66 -7.90
CA PRO A 81 11.66 4.84 -8.05
C PRO A 81 12.28 5.23 -6.70
N ARG A 82 13.41 4.63 -6.36
CA ARG A 82 14.22 5.06 -5.22
C ARG A 82 15.01 6.32 -5.57
N SER A 83 15.34 7.11 -4.55
CA SER A 83 16.17 8.30 -4.72
C SER A 83 17.65 7.94 -4.83
N GLU A 84 18.34 8.53 -5.80
CA GLU A 84 19.79 8.39 -5.99
C GLU A 84 20.60 9.20 -4.94
N PRO A 85 21.85 8.81 -4.62
CA PRO A 85 22.61 7.68 -5.17
C PRO A 85 22.24 6.33 -4.55
N LEU A 86 22.15 5.28 -5.36
CA LEU A 86 21.90 3.92 -4.89
C LEU A 86 23.17 3.10 -4.67
N PRO A 87 23.22 2.25 -3.63
CA PRO A 87 24.22 1.18 -3.52
C PRO A 87 24.19 0.26 -4.74
N ALA A 88 25.34 -0.33 -5.09
CA ALA A 88 25.46 -1.17 -6.29
C ALA A 88 24.61 -2.46 -6.25
N ASP A 89 24.19 -2.87 -5.07
CA ASP A 89 23.46 -4.10 -4.76
C ASP A 89 21.99 -3.87 -4.41
N VAL A 90 21.46 -2.66 -4.63
CA VAL A 90 20.06 -2.29 -4.41
C VAL A 90 19.35 -2.08 -5.74
N GLY A 91 18.15 -2.62 -5.87
CA GLY A 91 17.27 -2.37 -7.01
C GLY A 91 16.85 -0.89 -7.09
N SER A 92 16.55 -0.40 -8.28
CA SER A 92 16.17 1.00 -8.50
C SER A 92 14.77 1.37 -8.02
N HIS A 93 13.98 0.39 -7.56
CA HIS A 93 12.60 0.57 -7.15
C HIS A 93 12.36 0.05 -5.73
N GLU A 94 11.34 0.60 -5.10
CA GLU A 94 10.71 0.06 -3.91
C GLU A 94 9.27 -0.37 -4.24
N TYR A 95 8.78 -1.40 -3.55
CA TYR A 95 7.52 -2.04 -3.86
C TYR A 95 6.60 -1.95 -2.65
N ARG A 96 5.35 -1.57 -2.89
CA ARG A 96 4.32 -1.51 -1.85
C ARG A 96 3.05 -2.21 -2.31
N ARG A 97 2.48 -3.03 -1.44
CA ARG A 97 1.18 -3.65 -1.64
C ARG A 97 0.09 -2.59 -1.61
N VAL A 98 -0.82 -2.67 -2.57
CA VAL A 98 -2.02 -1.85 -2.68
C VAL A 98 -3.26 -2.74 -2.82
N ARG A 99 -4.44 -2.12 -2.89
CA ARG A 99 -5.64 -2.84 -3.29
C ARG A 99 -5.67 -3.02 -4.82
N CYS A 100 -6.43 -4.01 -5.28
CA CYS A 100 -6.52 -4.39 -6.69
C CYS A 100 -7.69 -3.76 -7.45
N ASP A 101 -8.45 -2.86 -6.80
CA ASP A 101 -9.76 -2.37 -7.23
C ASP A 101 -9.74 -0.93 -7.76
#